data_AF-A0A2P5K423-F1
#
_entry.id   AF-A0A2P5K423-F1
#
_cell.length_a   1.000
_cell.length_b   1.000
_cell.length_c   1.000
_cell.angle_alpha   90.00
_cell.angle_beta   90.00
_cell.angle_gamma   90.00
#
_symmetry.space_group_name_H-M   'P 1'
#
loop_
_entity.id
_entity.type
_entity.pdbx_description
1 polymer ?
#
loop_
_entity_poly.entity_id
_entity_poly.type
_entity_poly.pdbx_seq_one_letter_code
_entity_poly.pdbx_strand_id
1 'polypeptide(L)'
;MSLLNRMGTVIKIKMNKIMDRVEDPLETLDYSYEKQLELLQNVKRGVAQVTTSKKRLELQRGKLVQNIDKLNSQAKDAITANREDLARLALERKNGLLIQVQDLEVQIADLEKEQAKLVVAEKSLAAKVESFRTKKETIKAQYTAAEAQVKITESLSGISEEMADVGVAIHRSEEKTLNMKARSAALDELIEQGTLEDFTGGEDDIERELAKISATSSIENELESLKKEAGK
;
A
#
# COMPACT_ATOMS: atom_id res chain seq x y z
N MET A 1 34.56 -36.40 6.61
CA MET A 1 34.63 -34.93 6.46
C MET A 1 34.20 -34.53 5.05
N SER A 2 33.31 -33.53 4.95
CA SER A 2 33.14 -32.64 3.78
C SER A 2 32.36 -33.14 2.54
N LEU A 3 31.04 -33.27 2.68
CA LEU A 3 30.08 -32.93 1.60
C LEU A 3 28.98 -31.97 2.09
N LEU A 4 28.63 -32.05 3.39
CA LEU A 4 27.63 -31.17 4.02
C LEU A 4 28.10 -29.72 4.23
N ASN A 5 29.41 -29.46 4.27
CA ASN A 5 29.95 -28.10 4.42
C ASN A 5 29.96 -27.27 3.13
N ARG A 6 29.56 -27.85 1.98
CA ARG A 6 29.50 -27.11 0.70
C ARG A 6 28.10 -26.65 0.31
N MET A 7 27.03 -27.16 0.94
CA MET A 7 25.66 -26.65 0.71
C MET A 7 25.36 -25.35 1.47
N GLY A 8 26.14 -25.01 2.50
CA GLY A 8 25.93 -23.79 3.29
C GLY A 8 26.40 -22.49 2.62
N THR A 9 27.22 -22.56 1.57
CA THR A 9 27.90 -21.37 1.02
C THR A 9 27.22 -20.79 -0.23
N VAL A 10 26.30 -21.52 -0.87
CA VAL A 10 25.65 -21.05 -2.12
C VAL A 10 24.40 -20.21 -1.86
N ILE A 11 23.83 -20.25 -0.64
CA ILE A 11 22.62 -19.47 -0.30
C ILE A 11 22.94 -18.00 0.03
N LYS A 12 24.14 -17.70 0.52
CA LYS A 12 24.54 -16.33 0.91
C LYS A 12 24.77 -15.37 -0.25
N ILE A 13 24.97 -15.86 -1.48
CA ILE A 13 25.32 -14.99 -2.63
C ILE A 13 24.06 -14.41 -3.33
N LYS A 14 22.86 -14.94 -3.06
CA LYS A 14 21.61 -14.37 -3.58
C LYS A 14 20.89 -13.40 -2.63
N MET A 15 21.32 -13.26 -1.37
CA MET A 15 20.67 -12.35 -0.42
C MET A 15 21.02 -10.87 -0.63
N ASN A 16 22.17 -10.55 -1.23
CA ASN A 16 22.58 -9.16 -1.44
C ASN A 16 22.01 -8.52 -2.72
N LYS A 17 21.31 -9.28 -3.58
CA LYS A 17 20.70 -8.77 -4.83
C LYS A 17 19.17 -8.68 -4.79
N ILE A 18 18.55 -9.04 -3.67
CA ILE A 18 17.10 -8.96 -3.45
C ILE A 18 16.73 -7.75 -2.59
N MET A 19 17.71 -7.13 -1.91
CA MET A 19 17.45 -5.98 -1.02
C MET A 19 16.92 -4.75 -1.77
N ASP A 20 17.33 -4.55 -3.02
CA ASP A 20 16.93 -3.37 -3.81
C ASP A 20 15.71 -3.61 -4.70
N ARG A 21 15.08 -4.79 -4.62
CA ARG A 21 13.91 -5.15 -5.47
C ARG A 21 12.67 -5.56 -4.68
N VAL A 22 12.72 -5.39 -3.36
CA VAL A 22 11.59 -5.49 -2.46
C VAL A 22 11.28 -4.07 -2.02
N GLU A 23 10.89 -3.24 -2.99
CA GLU A 23 10.68 -1.79 -2.79
C GLU A 23 9.37 -1.50 -2.05
N ASP A 24 8.42 -2.44 -2.01
CA ASP A 24 7.17 -2.27 -1.28
C ASP A 24 7.11 -3.16 -0.01
N PRO A 25 7.18 -2.56 1.20
CA PRO A 25 7.01 -3.28 2.45
C PRO A 25 5.64 -3.98 2.56
N LEU A 26 4.61 -3.52 1.82
CA LEU A 26 3.28 -4.13 1.81
C LEU A 26 3.27 -5.49 1.10
N GLU A 27 3.91 -5.59 -0.07
CA GLU A 27 3.99 -6.85 -0.84
C GLU A 27 4.72 -7.94 -0.04
N THR A 28 5.76 -7.55 0.71
CA THR A 28 6.51 -8.49 1.57
C THR A 28 5.66 -9.07 2.69
N LEU A 29 4.80 -8.25 3.28
CA LEU A 29 3.89 -8.67 4.34
C LEU A 29 2.78 -9.58 3.78
N ASP A 30 2.25 -9.26 2.59
CA ASP A 30 1.27 -10.10 1.91
C ASP A 30 1.85 -11.48 1.56
N TYR A 31 3.04 -11.52 0.96
CA TYR A 31 3.75 -12.78 0.69
C TYR A 31 4.01 -13.60 1.95
N SER A 32 4.46 -12.95 3.02
CA SER A 32 4.71 -13.61 4.30
C SER A 32 3.44 -14.20 4.92
N TYR A 33 2.31 -13.50 4.78
CA TYR A 33 1.01 -13.99 5.23
C TYR A 33 0.55 -15.22 4.43
N GLU A 34 0.69 -15.20 3.10
CA GLU A 34 0.39 -16.36 2.25
C GLU A 34 1.22 -17.58 2.63
N LYS A 35 2.53 -17.39 2.87
CA LYS A 35 3.41 -18.47 3.33
C LYS A 35 2.99 -19.03 4.68
N GLN A 36 2.54 -18.19 5.61
CA GLN A 36 2.00 -18.64 6.89
C GLN A 36 0.71 -19.45 6.73
N LEU A 37 -0.19 -19.05 5.82
CA LEU A 37 -1.39 -19.81 5.49
C LEU A 37 -1.07 -21.17 4.88
N GLU A 38 -0.11 -21.23 3.96
CA GLU A 38 0.37 -22.49 3.36
C GLU A 38 0.92 -23.44 4.44
N LEU A 39 1.76 -22.92 5.34
CA LEU A 39 2.27 -23.68 6.48
C LEU A 39 1.14 -24.20 7.37
N LEU A 40 0.16 -23.36 7.70
CA LEU A 40 -1.00 -23.77 8.50
C LEU A 40 -1.79 -24.89 7.81
N GLN A 41 -1.99 -24.79 6.50
CA GLN A 41 -2.67 -25.83 5.73
C GLN A 41 -1.88 -27.15 5.73
N ASN A 42 -0.55 -27.08 5.61
CA ASN A 42 0.31 -28.25 5.67
C ASN A 42 0.29 -28.94 7.04
N VAL A 43 0.30 -28.16 8.13
CA VAL A 43 0.13 -28.71 9.49
C VAL A 43 -1.24 -29.37 9.65
N LYS A 44 -2.33 -28.75 9.17
CA LYS A 44 -3.67 -29.33 9.20
C LYS A 44 -3.74 -30.66 8.43
N ARG A 45 -3.10 -30.74 7.25
CA ARG A 45 -2.97 -31.99 6.48
C ARG A 45 -2.19 -33.05 7.26
N GLY A 46 -1.10 -32.66 7.92
CA GLY A 46 -0.31 -33.56 8.77
C GLY A 46 -1.13 -34.15 9.92
N VAL A 47 -1.90 -33.32 10.64
CA VAL A 47 -2.83 -33.77 11.70
C VAL A 47 -3.85 -34.77 11.14
N ALA A 48 -4.45 -34.48 9.98
CA ALA A 48 -5.42 -35.36 9.34
C ALA A 48 -4.80 -36.72 8.96
N GLN A 49 -3.56 -36.72 8.44
CA GLN A 49 -2.86 -37.94 8.06
C GLN A 49 -2.55 -38.82 9.29
N VAL A 50 -2.06 -38.22 10.38
CA VAL A 50 -1.79 -38.95 11.63
C VAL A 50 -3.09 -39.52 12.22
N THR A 51 -4.16 -38.72 12.23
CA THR A 51 -5.49 -39.15 12.69
C THR A 51 -6.01 -40.33 11.84
N THR A 52 -5.82 -40.27 10.53
CA THR A 52 -6.21 -41.35 9.60
C THR A 52 -5.42 -42.62 9.87
N SER A 53 -4.09 -42.53 10.03
CA SER A 53 -3.24 -43.66 10.38
C SER A 53 -3.66 -44.30 11.71
N LYS A 54 -3.93 -43.48 12.74
CA LYS A 54 -4.42 -43.95 14.04
C LYS A 54 -5.72 -44.72 13.89
N LYS A 55 -6.70 -44.15 13.18
CA LYS A 55 -8.01 -44.79 12.96
C LYS A 55 -7.90 -46.12 12.23
N ARG A 56 -6.99 -46.21 11.25
CA ARG A 56 -6.71 -47.47 10.54
C ARG A 56 -6.19 -48.56 11.47
N LEU A 57 -5.26 -48.22 12.38
CA LEU A 57 -4.76 -49.17 13.38
C LEU A 57 -5.85 -49.57 14.38
N GLU A 58 -6.69 -48.64 14.82
CA GLU A 58 -7.84 -48.95 15.69
C GLU A 58 -8.81 -49.93 15.02
N LEU A 59 -9.09 -49.76 13.73
CA LEU A 59 -9.93 -50.69 12.97
C LEU A 59 -9.28 -52.07 12.85
N GLN A 60 -7.96 -52.13 12.62
CA GLN A 60 -7.21 -53.38 12.60
C GLN A 60 -7.25 -54.10 13.95
N ARG A 61 -7.00 -53.36 15.05
CA ARG A 61 -7.13 -53.85 16.43
C ARG A 61 -8.54 -54.41 16.67
N GLY A 62 -9.57 -53.68 16.27
CA GLY A 62 -10.97 -54.12 16.40
C GLY A 62 -11.25 -55.46 15.73
N LYS A 63 -10.71 -55.70 14.53
CA LYS A 63 -10.82 -57.01 13.84
C LYS A 63 -10.12 -58.13 14.60
N LEU A 64 -8.93 -57.86 15.16
CA LEU A 64 -8.21 -58.86 15.96
C LEU A 64 -8.95 -59.21 17.25
N VAL A 65 -9.52 -58.21 17.92
CA VAL A 65 -10.35 -58.41 19.13
C VAL A 65 -11.57 -59.27 18.81
N GLN A 66 -12.27 -59.02 17.70
CA GLN A 66 -13.38 -59.89 17.28
C GLN A 66 -12.95 -61.34 17.03
N ASN A 67 -11.75 -61.56 16.48
CA ASN A 67 -11.22 -62.91 16.28
C ASN A 67 -10.82 -63.57 17.61
N ILE A 68 -10.28 -62.80 18.55
CA ILE A 68 -10.00 -63.24 19.93
C ILE A 68 -11.29 -63.71 20.60
N ASP A 69 -12.38 -62.95 20.47
CA ASP A 69 -13.68 -63.30 21.06
C ASP A 69 -14.24 -64.60 20.45
N LYS A 70 -14.11 -64.78 19.12
CA LYS A 70 -14.49 -66.03 18.44
C LYS A 70 -13.68 -67.23 18.95
N LEU A 71 -12.36 -67.09 19.03
CA LEU A 71 -11.49 -68.16 19.56
C LEU A 71 -11.81 -68.47 21.02
N ASN A 72 -12.18 -67.46 21.81
CA ASN A 72 -12.60 -67.62 23.19
C ASN A 72 -13.91 -68.41 23.30
N SER A 73 -14.89 -68.15 22.44
CA SER A 73 -16.13 -68.93 22.37
C SER A 73 -15.86 -70.36 21.91
N GLN A 74 -15.06 -70.56 20.86
CA GLN A 74 -14.67 -71.87 20.37
C GLN A 74 -13.94 -72.70 21.43
N ALA A 75 -13.07 -72.08 22.23
CA ALA A 75 -12.40 -72.76 23.35
C ALA A 75 -13.42 -73.22 24.41
N LYS A 76 -14.42 -72.39 24.74
CA LYS A 76 -15.48 -72.75 25.68
C LYS A 76 -16.33 -73.92 25.15
N ASP A 77 -16.71 -73.87 23.88
CA ASP A 77 -17.49 -74.93 23.23
C ASP A 77 -16.69 -76.26 23.14
N ALA A 78 -15.39 -76.18 22.90
CA ALA A 78 -14.52 -77.36 22.90
C ALA A 78 -14.41 -78.01 24.29
N ILE A 79 -14.37 -77.21 25.36
CA ILE A 79 -14.38 -77.69 26.74
C ILE A 79 -15.70 -78.39 27.07
N THR A 80 -16.85 -77.81 26.70
CA THR A 80 -18.16 -78.44 26.93
C THR A 80 -18.33 -79.73 26.13
N ALA A 81 -17.71 -79.82 24.96
CA ALA A 81 -17.64 -81.04 24.15
C ALA A 81 -16.57 -82.05 24.60
N ASN A 82 -15.88 -81.80 25.72
CA ASN A 82 -14.81 -82.65 26.28
C ASN A 82 -13.63 -82.88 25.31
N ARG A 83 -13.36 -81.90 24.43
CA ARG A 83 -12.24 -81.88 23.47
C ARG A 83 -11.18 -80.88 23.90
N GLU A 84 -10.41 -81.25 24.93
CA GLU A 84 -9.38 -80.38 25.52
C GLU A 84 -8.24 -80.02 24.55
N ASP A 85 -7.95 -80.88 23.58
CA ASP A 85 -6.97 -80.66 22.51
C ASP A 85 -7.35 -79.46 21.65
N LEU A 86 -8.61 -79.38 21.22
CA LEU A 86 -9.15 -78.25 20.44
C LEU A 86 -9.22 -76.97 21.28
N ALA A 87 -9.58 -77.08 22.56
CA ALA A 87 -9.59 -75.94 23.46
C ALA A 87 -8.19 -75.34 23.64
N ARG A 88 -7.17 -76.19 23.83
CA ARG A 88 -5.77 -75.76 23.95
C ARG A 88 -5.29 -75.06 22.68
N LEU A 89 -5.59 -75.61 21.51
CA LEU A 89 -5.23 -74.99 20.22
C LEU A 89 -5.91 -73.63 20.01
N ALA A 90 -7.19 -73.50 20.37
CA ALA A 90 -7.92 -72.23 20.28
C ALA A 90 -7.31 -71.16 21.20
N LEU A 91 -6.94 -71.55 22.43
CA LEU A 91 -6.29 -70.66 23.39
C LEU A 91 -4.87 -70.25 22.97
N GLU A 92 -4.10 -71.16 22.37
CA GLU A 92 -2.78 -70.86 21.81
C GLU A 92 -2.87 -69.80 20.70
N ARG A 93 -3.79 -69.98 19.75
CA ARG A 93 -4.06 -68.99 18.70
C ARG A 93 -4.53 -67.66 19.29
N LYS A 94 -5.37 -67.69 20.33
CA LYS A 94 -5.85 -66.49 21.03
C LYS A 94 -4.68 -65.72 21.65
N ASN A 95 -3.74 -66.40 22.30
CA ASN A 95 -2.55 -65.76 22.87
C ASN A 95 -1.69 -65.09 21.79
N GLY A 96 -1.53 -65.73 20.63
CA GLY A 96 -0.83 -65.11 19.50
C GLY A 96 -1.49 -63.82 19.00
N LEU A 97 -2.82 -63.75 18.99
CA LEU A 97 -3.55 -62.53 18.63
C LEU A 97 -3.49 -61.45 19.73
N LEU A 98 -3.48 -61.84 21.00
CA LEU A 98 -3.37 -60.90 22.13
C LEU A 98 -2.06 -60.12 22.09
N ILE A 99 -0.95 -60.78 21.75
CA ILE A 99 0.35 -60.12 21.57
C ILE A 99 0.27 -59.06 20.45
N GLN A 100 -0.32 -59.42 19.30
CA GLN A 100 -0.51 -58.46 18.19
C GLN A 100 -1.41 -57.28 18.55
N VAL A 101 -2.45 -57.50 19.37
CA VAL A 101 -3.30 -56.43 19.88
C VAL A 101 -2.51 -55.49 20.78
N GLN A 102 -1.69 -56.02 21.68
CA GLN A 102 -0.86 -55.23 22.58
C GLN A 102 0.15 -54.37 21.80
N ASP A 103 0.77 -54.92 20.76
CA ASP A 103 1.67 -54.17 19.88
C ASP A 103 0.95 -53.01 19.15
N LEU A 104 -0.29 -53.25 18.70
CA LEU A 104 -1.12 -52.21 18.07
C LEU A 104 -1.55 -51.13 19.07
N GLU A 105 -1.85 -51.50 20.31
CA GLU A 105 -2.21 -50.53 21.35
C GLU A 105 -1.06 -49.56 21.66
N VAL A 106 0.17 -50.06 21.72
CA VAL A 106 1.37 -49.21 21.88
C VAL A 106 1.49 -48.23 20.71
N GLN A 107 1.38 -48.73 19.47
CA GLN A 107 1.45 -47.87 18.27
C GLN A 107 0.33 -46.82 18.23
N ILE A 108 -0.89 -47.18 18.62
CA ILE A 108 -2.02 -46.24 18.69
C ILE A 108 -1.77 -45.17 19.75
N ALA A 109 -1.26 -45.54 20.92
CA ALA A 109 -0.95 -44.60 22.00
C ALA A 109 0.17 -43.62 21.60
N ASP A 110 1.16 -44.07 20.83
CA ASP A 110 2.22 -43.19 20.34
C ASP A 110 1.70 -42.21 19.28
N LEU A 111 0.88 -42.68 18.33
CA LEU A 111 0.21 -41.80 17.35
C LEU A 111 -0.74 -40.81 18.03
N GLU A 112 -1.39 -41.19 19.14
CA GLU A 112 -2.24 -40.29 19.92
C GLU A 112 -1.44 -39.15 20.57
N LYS A 113 -0.27 -39.44 21.13
CA LYS A 113 0.65 -38.42 21.66
C LYS A 113 1.14 -37.49 20.55
N GLU A 114 1.49 -38.03 19.39
CA GLU A 114 1.91 -37.24 18.23
C GLU A 114 0.77 -36.35 17.71
N GLN A 115 -0.43 -36.90 17.58
CA GLN A 115 -1.63 -36.17 17.20
C GLN A 115 -1.88 -34.98 18.13
N ALA A 116 -1.82 -35.20 19.46
CA ALA A 116 -2.01 -34.15 20.45
C ALA A 116 -0.98 -33.01 20.31
N LYS A 117 0.30 -33.36 20.11
CA LYS A 117 1.36 -32.37 19.87
C LYS A 117 1.11 -31.55 18.60
N LEU A 118 0.72 -32.21 17.51
CA LEU A 118 0.43 -31.53 16.24
C LEU A 118 -0.79 -30.61 16.34
N VAL A 119 -1.84 -31.00 17.08
CA VAL A 119 -3.03 -30.16 17.31
C VAL A 119 -2.66 -28.91 18.13
N VAL A 120 -1.80 -29.03 19.14
CA VAL A 120 -1.31 -27.87 19.89
C VAL A 120 -0.48 -26.94 19.00
N ALA A 121 0.40 -27.50 18.17
CA ALA A 121 1.20 -26.74 17.23
C ALA A 121 0.33 -26.03 16.18
N GLU A 122 -0.71 -26.69 15.67
CA GLU A 122 -1.70 -26.15 14.73
C GLU A 122 -2.44 -24.95 15.32
N LYS A 123 -2.96 -25.07 16.54
CA LYS A 123 -3.62 -23.96 17.26
C LYS A 123 -2.68 -22.78 17.49
N SER A 124 -1.44 -23.05 17.90
CA SER A 124 -0.44 -22.00 18.11
C SER A 124 -0.09 -21.28 16.82
N LEU A 125 0.08 -22.02 15.71
CA LEU A 125 0.34 -21.46 14.40
C LEU A 125 -0.84 -20.62 13.91
N ALA A 126 -2.08 -21.12 14.04
CA ALA A 126 -3.28 -20.38 13.70
C ALA A 126 -3.39 -19.04 14.44
N ALA A 127 -3.11 -19.03 15.75
CA ALA A 127 -3.10 -17.80 16.56
C ALA A 127 -2.02 -16.81 16.08
N LYS A 128 -0.83 -17.30 15.70
CA LYS A 128 0.23 -16.46 15.14
C LYS A 128 -0.15 -15.88 13.77
N VAL A 129 -0.78 -16.68 12.90
CA VAL A 129 -1.26 -16.22 11.59
C VAL A 129 -2.31 -15.12 11.74
N GLU A 130 -3.27 -15.26 12.66
CA GLU A 130 -4.24 -14.21 12.94
C GLU A 130 -3.60 -12.93 13.49
N SER A 131 -2.67 -13.06 14.44
CA SER A 131 -1.93 -11.90 14.95
C SER A 131 -1.13 -11.20 13.84
N PHE A 132 -0.53 -11.97 12.94
CA PHE A 132 0.19 -11.44 11.79
C PHE A 132 -0.76 -10.71 10.83
N ARG A 133 -1.94 -11.27 10.55
CA ARG A 133 -2.98 -10.62 9.74
C ARG A 133 -3.35 -9.26 10.30
N THR A 134 -3.64 -9.16 11.60
CA THR A 134 -3.97 -7.88 12.24
C THR A 134 -2.83 -6.87 12.15
N LYS A 135 -1.59 -7.31 12.39
CA LYS A 135 -0.41 -6.44 12.27
C LYS A 135 -0.19 -5.96 10.84
N LYS A 136 -0.36 -6.84 9.86
CA LYS A 136 -0.28 -6.50 8.43
C LYS A 136 -1.26 -5.41 8.07
N GLU A 137 -2.55 -5.57 8.40
CA GLU A 137 -3.57 -4.55 8.11
C GLU A 137 -3.29 -3.22 8.83
N THR A 138 -2.76 -3.28 10.06
CA THR A 138 -2.36 -2.07 10.80
C THR A 138 -1.21 -1.34 10.11
N ILE A 139 -0.16 -2.06 9.72
CA ILE A 139 0.99 -1.49 9.00
C ILE A 139 0.54 -0.92 7.66
N LYS A 140 -0.34 -1.63 6.94
CA LYS A 140 -0.91 -1.15 5.67
C LYS A 140 -1.66 0.17 5.85
N ALA A 141 -2.53 0.27 6.85
CA ALA A 141 -3.25 1.50 7.15
C ALA A 141 -2.30 2.64 7.54
N GLN A 142 -1.29 2.37 8.37
CA GLN A 142 -0.28 3.35 8.76
C GLN A 142 0.55 3.84 7.58
N TYR A 143 0.93 2.93 6.67
CA TYR A 143 1.67 3.26 5.46
C TYR A 143 0.85 4.16 4.55
N THR A 144 -0.42 3.80 4.26
CA THR A 144 -1.32 4.63 3.44
C THR A 144 -1.56 6.01 4.07
N ALA A 145 -1.71 6.09 5.39
CA ALA A 145 -1.85 7.37 6.08
C ALA A 145 -0.59 8.24 5.97
N ALA A 146 0.60 7.64 6.13
CA ALA A 146 1.87 8.34 5.98
C ALA A 146 2.09 8.81 4.53
N GLU A 147 1.78 7.97 3.54
CA GLU A 147 1.85 8.31 2.12
C GLU A 147 0.92 9.50 1.78
N ALA A 148 -0.31 9.49 2.29
CA ALA A 148 -1.24 10.61 2.13
C ALA A 148 -0.71 11.90 2.77
N GLN A 149 -0.09 11.81 3.95
CA GLN A 149 0.51 12.96 4.64
C GLN A 149 1.67 13.56 3.84
N VAL A 150 2.54 12.72 3.27
CA VAL A 150 3.64 13.16 2.39
C VAL A 150 3.07 13.87 1.16
N LYS A 151 2.10 13.26 0.48
CA LYS A 151 1.48 13.83 -0.73
C LYS A 151 0.80 15.17 -0.47
N ILE A 152 0.12 15.33 0.67
CA ILE A 152 -0.47 16.61 1.08
C ILE A 152 0.61 17.65 1.33
N THR A 153 1.69 17.28 2.02
CA THR A 153 2.81 18.18 2.33
C THR A 153 3.53 18.63 1.07
N GLU A 154 3.79 17.71 0.14
CA GLU A 154 4.38 18.00 -1.18
C GLU A 154 3.49 18.91 -2.03
N SER A 155 2.18 18.67 -2.03
CA SER A 155 1.22 19.53 -2.73
C SER A 155 1.18 20.93 -2.12
N LEU A 156 1.22 21.04 -0.79
CA LEU A 156 1.24 22.33 -0.10
C LEU A 156 2.56 23.07 -0.30
N SER A 157 3.71 22.37 -0.29
CA SER A 157 5.01 22.98 -0.60
C SER A 157 5.12 23.43 -2.05
N GLY A 158 4.59 22.64 -3.00
CA GLY A 158 4.54 23.03 -4.42
C GLY A 158 3.66 24.26 -4.65
N ILE A 159 2.50 24.35 -3.97
CA ILE A 159 1.66 25.55 -3.99
C ILE A 159 2.38 26.74 -3.32
N SER A 160 3.11 26.52 -2.23
CA SER A 160 3.88 27.58 -1.57
C SER A 160 5.00 28.13 -2.44
N GLU A 161 5.64 27.28 -3.25
CA GLU A 161 6.66 27.68 -4.22
C GLU A 161 6.04 28.51 -5.35
N GLU A 162 4.91 28.07 -5.93
CA GLU A 162 4.18 28.85 -6.94
C GLU A 162 3.64 30.18 -6.38
N MET A 163 3.12 30.20 -5.15
CA MET A 163 2.64 31.43 -4.50
C MET A 163 3.78 32.41 -4.21
N ALA A 164 4.96 31.91 -3.81
CA ALA A 164 6.15 32.74 -3.61
C ALA A 164 6.59 33.40 -4.91
N ASP A 165 6.59 32.66 -6.02
CA ASP A 165 6.94 33.19 -7.35
C ASP A 165 5.93 34.25 -7.84
N VAL A 166 4.64 34.05 -7.59
CA VAL A 166 3.60 35.05 -7.91
C VAL A 166 3.77 36.33 -7.08
N GLY A 167 4.10 36.22 -5.80
CA GLY A 167 4.39 37.38 -4.95
C GLY A 167 5.58 38.22 -5.45
N VAL A 168 6.65 37.56 -5.90
CA VAL A 168 7.81 38.23 -6.52
C VAL A 168 7.42 38.92 -7.84
N ALA A 169 6.56 38.29 -8.65
CA ALA A 169 6.09 38.87 -9.91
C ALA A 169 5.20 40.11 -9.70
N ILE A 170 4.34 40.11 -8.68
CA ILE A 170 3.49 41.26 -8.32
C ILE A 170 4.36 42.42 -7.84
N HIS A 171 5.29 42.20 -6.91
CA HIS A 171 6.17 43.26 -6.40
C HIS A 171 7.01 43.91 -7.51
N ARG A 172 7.53 43.13 -8.47
CA ARG A 172 8.23 43.67 -9.64
C ARG A 172 7.34 44.52 -10.53
N SER A 173 6.07 44.12 -10.68
CA SER A 173 5.09 44.85 -11.47
C SER A 173 4.75 46.19 -10.81
N GLU A 174 4.58 46.20 -9.48
CA GLU A 174 4.36 47.42 -8.69
C GLU A 174 5.55 48.38 -8.76
N GLU A 175 6.79 47.88 -8.60
CA GLU A 175 7.99 48.71 -8.75
C GLU A 175 8.11 49.30 -10.16
N LYS A 176 7.79 48.52 -11.20
CA LYS A 176 7.81 49.02 -12.58
C LYS A 176 6.76 50.12 -12.79
N THR A 177 5.57 49.96 -12.23
CA THR A 177 4.53 50.99 -12.25
C THR A 177 4.96 52.24 -11.48
N LEU A 178 5.57 52.10 -10.31
CA LEU A 178 6.09 53.22 -9.52
C LEU A 178 7.21 53.95 -10.27
N ASN A 179 8.14 53.23 -10.89
CA ASN A 179 9.20 53.81 -11.72
C ASN A 179 8.62 54.55 -12.93
N MET A 180 7.60 53.97 -13.58
CA MET A 180 6.92 54.60 -14.71
C MET A 180 6.17 55.87 -14.29
N LYS A 181 5.51 55.87 -13.13
CA LYS A 181 4.90 57.06 -12.54
C LYS A 181 5.93 58.12 -12.16
N ALA A 182 7.07 57.73 -11.58
CA ALA A 182 8.16 58.64 -11.24
C ALA A 182 8.79 59.26 -12.50
N ARG A 183 8.97 58.48 -13.57
CA ARG A 183 9.40 58.99 -14.88
C ARG A 183 8.39 59.93 -15.50
N SER A 184 7.09 59.60 -15.43
CA SER A 184 6.03 60.50 -15.92
C SER A 184 6.06 61.82 -15.16
N ALA A 185 6.12 61.79 -13.84
CA ALA A 185 6.20 63.00 -13.02
C ALA A 185 7.46 63.84 -13.32
N ALA A 186 8.61 63.19 -13.54
CA ALA A 186 9.83 63.87 -13.95
C ALA A 186 9.73 64.46 -15.37
N LEU A 187 9.03 63.79 -16.30
CA LEU A 187 8.75 64.32 -17.64
C LEU A 187 7.80 65.52 -17.57
N ASP A 188 6.73 65.43 -16.77
CA ASP A 188 5.79 66.53 -16.55
C ASP A 188 6.52 67.76 -15.97
N GLU A 189 7.45 67.55 -15.02
CA GLU A 189 8.29 68.62 -14.46
C GLU A 189 9.27 69.20 -15.49
N LEU A 190 9.85 68.39 -16.39
CA LEU A 190 10.72 68.87 -17.48
C LEU A 190 9.96 69.66 -18.56
N ILE A 191 8.69 69.30 -18.82
CA ILE A 191 7.78 70.05 -19.69
C ILE A 191 7.44 71.40 -19.03
N GLU A 192 7.11 71.42 -17.74
CA GLU A 192 6.79 72.64 -16.99
C GLU A 192 8.00 73.58 -16.86
N GLN A 193 9.22 73.03 -16.74
CA GLN A 193 10.48 73.78 -16.75
C GLN A 193 10.93 74.23 -18.15
N GLY A 194 10.20 73.87 -19.22
CA GLY A 194 10.40 74.40 -20.57
C GLY A 194 11.67 73.92 -21.28
N THR A 195 12.14 72.69 -20.99
CA THR A 195 13.41 72.16 -21.54
C THR A 195 13.24 71.05 -22.59
N LEU A 196 12.01 70.65 -22.89
CA LEU A 196 11.70 69.75 -24.00
C LEU A 196 11.39 70.56 -25.26
N GLU A 197 12.37 70.69 -26.15
CA GLU A 197 12.11 71.06 -27.55
C GLU A 197 11.23 69.98 -28.19
N ASP A 198 10.03 70.39 -28.59
CA ASP A 198 9.04 69.56 -29.26
C ASP A 198 9.56 69.10 -30.62
N PHE A 199 10.04 67.85 -30.70
CA PHE A 199 10.39 67.17 -31.96
C PHE A 199 9.21 66.43 -32.60
N THR A 200 7.97 66.69 -32.17
CA THR A 200 6.76 66.10 -32.78
C THR A 200 5.90 67.11 -33.56
N GLY A 201 6.45 68.27 -33.91
CA GLY A 201 5.79 69.28 -34.76
C GLY A 201 6.01 69.05 -36.26
N GLY A 202 5.51 67.93 -36.79
CA GLY A 202 5.33 67.73 -38.23
C GLY A 202 3.95 68.21 -38.68
N GLU A 203 3.91 69.42 -39.27
CA GLU A 203 2.98 69.83 -40.34
C GLU A 203 1.49 69.45 -40.17
N ASP A 204 0.71 70.26 -39.44
CA ASP A 204 -0.75 70.23 -39.51
C ASP A 204 -1.28 71.47 -40.26
N ASP A 205 -1.19 71.42 -41.59
CA ASP A 205 -1.63 72.43 -42.54
C ASP A 205 -3.17 72.51 -42.69
N ILE A 206 -3.93 71.79 -41.84
CA ILE A 206 -5.40 71.75 -41.87
C ILE A 206 -6.01 72.76 -40.88
N GLU A 207 -5.31 73.12 -39.80
CA GLU A 207 -5.81 74.07 -38.79
C GLU A 207 -5.64 75.54 -39.22
N ARG A 208 -4.75 75.80 -40.19
CA ARG A 208 -4.51 77.12 -40.82
C ARG A 208 -5.57 77.50 -41.86
N GLU A 209 -6.26 76.51 -42.44
CA GLU A 209 -7.34 76.70 -43.43
C GLU A 209 -8.73 76.87 -42.77
N LEU A 210 -8.96 76.32 -41.57
CA LEU A 210 -10.23 76.46 -40.86
C LEU A 210 -10.39 77.78 -40.07
N ALA A 211 -9.29 78.49 -39.78
CA ALA A 211 -9.33 79.82 -39.18
C ALA A 211 -9.60 80.96 -40.20
N LYS A 212 -9.60 80.67 -41.51
CA LYS A 212 -9.85 81.67 -42.58
C LYS A 212 -11.32 81.86 -42.98
N ILE A 213 -12.25 81.11 -42.39
CA ILE A 213 -13.70 81.22 -42.69
C ILE A 213 -14.50 81.85 -41.54
N SER A 214 -13.96 81.94 -40.33
CA SER A 214 -14.68 82.46 -39.15
C SER A 214 -14.32 83.89 -38.72
N ALA A 215 -13.38 84.57 -39.40
CA ALA A 215 -12.88 85.89 -38.99
C ALA A 215 -13.28 87.07 -39.91
N THR A 216 -14.17 86.87 -40.88
CA THR A 216 -14.62 87.95 -41.80
C THR A 216 -15.99 88.55 -41.41
N SER A 217 -16.65 88.04 -40.37
CA SER A 217 -18.00 88.52 -39.97
C SER A 217 -18.03 89.46 -38.76
N SER A 218 -16.94 89.61 -38.00
CA SER A 218 -16.94 90.44 -36.77
C SER A 218 -16.29 91.81 -36.91
N ILE A 219 -15.50 92.06 -37.94
CA ILE A 219 -14.77 93.33 -38.09
C ILE A 219 -15.56 94.38 -38.89
N GLU A 220 -16.54 93.98 -39.71
CA GLU A 220 -17.43 94.93 -40.41
C GLU A 220 -18.56 95.50 -39.53
N ASN A 221 -19.03 94.76 -38.52
CA ASN A 221 -20.03 95.24 -37.56
C ASN A 221 -19.46 96.22 -36.51
N GLU A 222 -18.15 96.15 -36.26
CA GLU A 222 -17.44 97.02 -35.31
C GLU A 222 -17.06 98.38 -35.93
N LEU A 223 -16.98 98.46 -37.27
CA LEU A 223 -16.70 99.69 -38.03
C LEU A 223 -17.94 100.60 -38.18
N GLU A 224 -19.16 100.05 -38.18
CA GLU A 224 -20.41 100.84 -38.19
C GLU A 224 -20.69 101.49 -36.83
N SER A 225 -20.30 100.84 -35.73
CA SER A 225 -20.51 101.33 -34.38
C SER A 225 -19.59 102.51 -34.06
N LEU A 226 -18.33 102.48 -34.52
CA LEU A 226 -17.36 103.57 -34.34
C LEU A 226 -17.61 104.79 -35.24
N LYS A 227 -18.34 104.64 -36.36
CA LYS A 227 -18.75 105.78 -37.21
C LYS A 227 -19.93 106.57 -36.64
N LYS A 228 -20.73 105.99 -35.74
CA LYS A 228 -21.81 106.71 -35.03
C LYS A 228 -21.33 107.55 -33.84
N GLU A 229 -20.12 107.30 -33.34
CA GLU A 229 -19.59 107.96 -32.14
C GLU A 229 -18.61 109.12 -32.41
N ALA A 230 -18.18 109.34 -33.66
CA ALA A 230 -17.21 110.39 -34.03
C ALA A 230 -17.78 111.64 -34.77
N GLY A 231 -19.10 111.74 -34.94
CA GLY A 231 -19.81 113.02 -35.17
C GLY A 231 -19.83 113.64 -36.59
N LYS A 232 -21.02 114.14 -36.95
CA LYS A 232 -21.48 114.79 -38.21
C LYS A 232 -21.92 113.88 -39.35
#